data_AF-F7NEJ9-F1
#
_entry.id   AF-F7NEJ9-F1
#
_cell.length_a   1.000
_cell.length_b   1.000
_cell.length_c   1.000
_cell.angle_alpha   90.00
_cell.angle_beta   90.00
_cell.angle_gamma   90.00
#
_symmetry.space_group_name_H-M   'P 1'
#
loop_
_entity.id
_entity.type
_entity.pdbx_description
1 polymer ?
#
loop_
_entity_poly.entity_id
_entity_poly.type
_entity_poly.pdbx_seq_one_letter_code
_entity_poly.pdbx_strand_id
1 'polypeptide(L)'
;MKPGDIVIIPKKGNEVLAFGLITGDVEERRLSEDDILDDACPFIRKRSVTWIKGIEKYRIDPHLYQFLRNQHAISVADEYAPFIDRIMNSFYIKNGHAHFTLSITSEDEQRALDMPTFIAGVIHRAQTIAKELNVEFNEADIKLRINVQSPGVKEEYGKPFSIALVALVVIGLFGGSVSFKYKNKSGVDAQVDLGTKGLPHLIETVNKVNATYDDNHPYNEKKLKEIIERSKIKDPRTERLQVTSISDQFEKEDRAEENHQE
;
A
#
# COMPACT_ATOMS: atom_id res chain seq x y z
N MET A 1 14.45 -17.53 -1.00
CA MET A 1 14.26 -16.96 -2.34
C MET A 1 13.71 -17.99 -3.29
N LYS A 2 12.41 -17.88 -3.58
CA LYS A 2 11.61 -18.66 -4.53
C LYS A 2 10.56 -17.73 -5.16
N PRO A 3 9.87 -18.15 -6.24
CA PRO A 3 8.74 -17.39 -6.76
C PRO A 3 7.72 -17.07 -5.66
N GLY A 4 7.27 -15.81 -5.61
CA GLY A 4 6.41 -15.28 -4.56
C GLY A 4 7.11 -14.49 -3.46
N ASP A 5 8.43 -14.61 -3.31
CA ASP A 5 9.18 -13.81 -2.33
C ASP A 5 9.36 -12.36 -2.84
N ILE A 6 9.34 -11.40 -1.92
CA ILE A 6 9.70 -10.01 -2.19
C ILE A 6 11.21 -9.83 -2.06
N VAL A 7 11.82 -9.18 -3.05
CA VAL A 7 13.23 -8.77 -3.03
C VAL A 7 13.32 -7.25 -2.90
N ILE A 8 14.30 -6.79 -2.12
CA ILE A 8 14.59 -5.37 -1.90
C ILE A 8 16.03 -5.15 -2.34
N ILE A 9 16.25 -4.21 -3.26
CA ILE A 9 17.59 -3.84 -3.70
C ILE A 9 17.80 -2.36 -3.41
N PRO A 10 18.81 -1.99 -2.61
CA PRO A 10 19.24 -0.61 -2.52
C PRO A 10 19.97 -0.22 -3.81
N LYS A 11 19.60 0.91 -4.41
CA LYS A 11 20.35 1.45 -5.56
C LYS A 11 21.73 1.92 -5.08
N LYS A 12 22.78 1.54 -5.79
CA LYS A 12 24.16 1.98 -5.51
C LYS A 12 24.25 3.50 -5.70
N GLY A 13 24.83 4.21 -4.74
CA GLY A 13 25.02 5.67 -4.79
C GLY A 13 23.75 6.52 -4.66
N ASN A 14 22.55 5.92 -4.57
CA ASN A 14 21.29 6.66 -4.56
C ASN A 14 20.48 6.38 -3.28
N GLU A 15 19.63 7.34 -2.90
CA GLU A 15 18.77 7.28 -1.73
C GLU A 15 17.47 6.50 -2.01
N VAL A 16 17.45 5.54 -2.94
CA VAL A 16 16.23 4.82 -3.36
C VAL A 16 16.37 3.31 -3.13
N LEU A 17 15.28 2.69 -2.70
CA LEU A 17 15.10 1.25 -2.55
C LEU A 17 14.09 0.75 -3.58
N ALA A 18 14.48 -0.27 -4.35
CA ALA A 18 13.60 -0.95 -5.28
C ALA A 18 13.03 -2.22 -4.65
N PHE A 19 11.72 -2.41 -4.78
CA PHE A 19 10.97 -3.56 -4.32
C PHE A 19 10.45 -4.34 -5.52
N GLY A 20 10.71 -5.64 -5.55
CA GLY A 20 10.29 -6.53 -6.64
C GLY A 20 9.74 -7.86 -6.14
N LEU A 21 8.94 -8.51 -6.97
CA LEU A 21 8.42 -9.86 -6.75
C LEU A 21 9.20 -10.86 -7.60
N ILE A 22 9.72 -11.91 -6.99
CA ILE A 22 10.33 -13.01 -7.73
C ILE A 22 9.22 -13.77 -8.46
N THR A 23 9.32 -13.85 -9.78
CA THR A 23 8.34 -14.53 -10.64
C THR A 23 8.87 -15.81 -11.24
N GLY A 24 10.19 -15.96 -11.36
CA GLY A 24 10.84 -17.12 -11.96
C GLY A 24 11.69 -17.95 -10.99
N ASP A 25 11.86 -19.22 -11.35
CA ASP A 25 12.87 -20.07 -10.74
C ASP A 25 14.29 -19.63 -11.13
N VAL A 26 15.30 -20.31 -10.57
CA VAL A 26 16.69 -19.99 -10.94
C VAL A 26 16.92 -20.39 -12.38
N GLU A 27 17.35 -19.43 -13.17
CA GLU A 27 17.85 -19.64 -14.52
C GLU A 27 19.37 -19.62 -14.47
N GLU A 28 20.00 -20.61 -15.10
CA GLU A 28 21.44 -20.63 -15.32
C GLU A 28 21.74 -20.10 -16.72
N ARG A 29 22.48 -18.99 -16.79
CA ARG A 29 23.05 -18.47 -18.02
C ARG A 29 24.41 -19.14 -18.23
N ARG A 30 24.65 -19.67 -19.42
CA ARG A 30 26.01 -20.01 -19.85
C ARG A 30 26.66 -18.74 -20.39
N LEU A 31 27.78 -18.33 -19.79
CA LEU A 31 28.60 -17.25 -20.32
C LEU A 31 29.28 -17.75 -21.60
N SER A 32 29.10 -17.01 -22.69
CA SER A 32 29.87 -17.20 -23.93
C SER A 32 31.24 -16.53 -23.82
N GLU A 33 32.15 -16.85 -24.75
CA GLU A 33 33.45 -16.15 -24.82
C GLU A 33 33.26 -14.66 -25.14
N ASP A 34 32.23 -14.31 -25.90
CA ASP A 34 31.85 -12.92 -26.22
C ASP A 34 31.36 -12.17 -24.96
N ASP A 35 30.55 -12.82 -24.10
CA ASP A 35 30.10 -12.21 -22.82
C ASP A 35 31.27 -11.86 -21.90
N ILE A 36 32.38 -12.61 -21.96
CA ILE A 36 33.57 -12.37 -21.12
C ILE A 36 34.40 -11.19 -21.67
N LEU A 37 34.40 -11.01 -23.00
CA LEU A 37 35.12 -9.93 -23.67
C LEU A 37 34.40 -8.58 -23.54
N ASP A 38 33.06 -8.60 -23.48
CA ASP A 38 32.22 -7.40 -23.36
C ASP A 38 31.98 -6.95 -21.90
N ASP A 39 32.78 -7.45 -20.94
CA ASP A 39 32.63 -7.22 -19.49
C ASP A 39 31.20 -7.48 -18.98
N ALA A 40 30.51 -8.45 -19.59
CA ALA A 40 29.13 -8.74 -19.25
C ALA A 40 29.03 -9.34 -17.83
N CYS A 41 27.89 -9.08 -17.19
CA CYS A 41 27.60 -9.52 -15.83
C CYS A 41 28.01 -10.99 -15.55
N PRO A 42 28.98 -11.25 -14.65
CA PRO A 42 29.59 -12.57 -14.47
C PRO A 42 28.71 -13.55 -13.68
N PHE A 43 27.50 -13.15 -13.28
CA PHE A 43 26.61 -13.98 -12.48
C PHE A 43 25.85 -14.99 -13.34
N ILE A 44 26.23 -16.26 -13.17
CA ILE A 44 25.67 -17.42 -13.88
C ILE A 44 24.22 -17.71 -13.48
N ARG A 45 23.86 -17.44 -12.22
CA ARG A 45 22.53 -17.74 -11.67
C ARG A 45 21.73 -16.46 -11.53
N LYS A 46 20.60 -16.38 -12.24
CA LYS A 46 19.68 -15.24 -12.15
C LYS A 46 18.26 -15.71 -11.84
N ARG A 47 17.45 -14.79 -11.36
CA ARG A 47 16.00 -14.99 -11.17
C ARG A 47 15.26 -13.84 -11.81
N SER A 48 14.13 -14.16 -12.44
CA SER A 48 13.22 -13.15 -12.99
C SER A 48 12.48 -12.44 -11.86
N VAL A 49 12.54 -11.12 -11.89
CA VAL A 49 11.93 -10.23 -10.90
C VAL A 49 11.03 -9.23 -11.63
N THR A 50 9.81 -9.09 -11.16
CA THR A 50 8.93 -7.99 -11.58
C THR A 50 9.05 -6.85 -10.58
N TRP A 51 9.58 -5.71 -11.02
CA TRP A 51 9.71 -4.52 -10.18
C TRP A 51 8.34 -3.88 -9.93
N ILE A 52 8.09 -3.54 -8.66
CA ILE A 52 6.78 -3.10 -8.18
C ILE A 52 6.80 -1.64 -7.75
N LYS A 53 7.83 -1.24 -6.98
CA LYS A 53 7.86 0.07 -6.31
C LYS A 53 9.27 0.52 -6.00
N GLY A 54 9.50 1.83 -6.11
CA GLY A 54 10.71 2.52 -5.74
C GLY A 54 10.35 3.52 -4.66
N ILE A 55 11.09 3.52 -3.56
CA ILE A 55 10.85 4.45 -2.45
C ILE A 55 12.17 5.04 -1.98
N GLU A 56 12.15 6.33 -1.70
CA GLU A 56 13.30 7.01 -1.12
C GLU A 56 13.53 6.49 0.31
N LYS A 57 14.79 6.25 0.67
CA LYS A 57 15.22 5.71 1.96
C LYS A 57 14.69 6.58 3.10
N TYR A 58 14.72 7.90 2.99
CA TYR A 58 14.21 8.76 4.06
C TYR A 58 12.70 8.59 4.35
N ARG A 59 11.95 7.92 3.46
CA ARG A 59 10.50 7.68 3.58
C ARG A 59 10.14 6.29 4.09
N ILE A 60 11.10 5.39 4.24
CA ILE A 60 10.83 4.06 4.83
C ILE A 60 10.81 4.14 6.35
N ASP A 61 10.17 3.15 6.97
CA ASP A 61 10.16 3.04 8.42
C ASP A 61 11.61 2.92 8.95
N PRO A 62 12.01 3.71 9.96
CA PRO A 62 13.38 3.68 10.49
C PRO A 62 13.88 2.30 10.93
N HIS A 63 12.97 1.38 11.28
CA HIS A 63 13.34 0.00 11.60
C HIS A 63 14.01 -0.70 10.42
N LEU A 64 13.66 -0.35 9.18
CA LEU A 64 14.28 -0.89 7.96
C LEU A 64 15.70 -0.35 7.73
N TYR A 65 16.13 0.75 8.37
CA TYR A 65 17.50 1.25 8.21
C TYR A 65 18.56 0.27 8.73
N GLN A 66 18.24 -0.49 9.78
CA GLN A 66 19.17 -1.50 10.30
C GLN A 66 19.39 -2.62 9.28
N PHE A 67 18.31 -3.07 8.63
CA PHE A 67 18.37 -4.06 7.57
C PHE A 67 19.27 -3.62 6.41
N LEU A 68 19.16 -2.35 6.00
CA LEU A 68 19.91 -1.81 4.85
C LEU A 68 21.40 -1.62 5.11
N ARG A 69 21.84 -1.67 6.38
CA ARG A 69 23.26 -1.57 6.76
C ARG A 69 23.98 -2.92 6.73
N ASN A 70 23.27 -4.00 6.45
CA ASN A 70 23.87 -5.33 6.36
C ASN A 70 24.90 -5.38 5.22
N GLN A 71 26.09 -5.91 5.50
CA GLN A 71 27.19 -6.05 4.52
C GLN A 71 27.12 -7.34 3.70
N HIS A 72 26.18 -8.24 3.99
CA HIS A 72 25.99 -9.47 3.22
C HIS A 72 25.31 -9.20 1.87
N ALA A 73 25.79 -9.87 0.82
CA ALA A 73 25.24 -9.76 -0.53
C ALA A 73 23.76 -10.18 -0.64
N ILE A 74 23.32 -11.13 0.19
CA ILE A 74 21.92 -11.55 0.31
C ILE A 74 21.60 -11.69 1.79
N SER A 75 20.48 -11.09 2.22
CA SER A 75 20.01 -11.12 3.60
C SER A 75 18.51 -11.43 3.65
N VAL A 76 18.07 -12.14 4.69
CA VAL A 76 16.65 -12.42 4.94
C VAL A 76 16.04 -11.25 5.70
N ALA A 77 14.88 -10.77 5.24
CA ALA A 77 14.21 -9.59 5.79
C ALA A 77 12.90 -9.92 6.52
N ASP A 78 12.64 -11.18 6.83
CA ASP A 78 11.35 -11.66 7.34
C ASP A 78 10.93 -10.97 8.64
N GLU A 79 11.89 -10.65 9.52
CA GLU A 79 11.65 -9.88 10.75
C GLU A 79 11.11 -8.47 10.48
N TYR A 80 11.40 -7.92 9.30
CA TYR A 80 10.93 -6.62 8.86
C TYR A 80 9.67 -6.68 8.00
N ALA A 81 9.07 -7.86 7.80
CA ALA A 81 7.90 -8.05 6.95
C ALA A 81 6.74 -7.08 7.27
N PRO A 82 6.39 -6.76 8.54
CA PRO A 82 5.33 -5.79 8.83
C PRO A 82 5.62 -4.37 8.33
N PHE A 83 6.89 -4.00 8.18
CA PHE A 83 7.30 -2.70 7.63
C PHE A 83 7.23 -2.72 6.10
N ILE A 84 7.66 -3.84 5.50
CA ILE A 84 7.63 -4.06 4.06
C ILE A 84 6.20 -4.14 3.54
N ASP A 85 5.32 -4.91 4.20
CA ASP A 85 3.92 -5.09 3.78
C ASP A 85 3.18 -3.74 3.69
N ARG A 86 3.40 -2.85 4.66
CA ARG A 86 2.83 -1.50 4.70
C ARG A 86 3.28 -0.60 3.54
N ILE A 87 4.52 -0.78 3.08
CA ILE A 87 5.06 -0.06 1.92
C ILE A 87 4.48 -0.63 0.63
N MET A 88 4.33 -1.96 0.57
CA MET A 88 3.93 -2.68 -0.63
C MET A 88 2.44 -2.57 -0.92
N ASN A 89 1.59 -2.48 0.12
CA ASN A 89 0.15 -2.56 -0.04
C ASN A 89 -0.57 -1.55 0.86
N SER A 90 -1.49 -0.79 0.27
CA SER A 90 -2.39 0.09 1.02
C SER A 90 -3.54 -0.66 1.67
N PHE A 91 -3.83 -1.90 1.23
CA PHE A 91 -4.79 -2.79 1.89
C PHE A 91 -4.36 -4.25 1.74
N TYR A 92 -4.27 -4.99 2.83
CA TYR A 92 -3.87 -6.40 2.83
C TYR A 92 -4.44 -7.17 4.03
N ILE A 93 -4.47 -8.50 3.96
CA ILE A 93 -4.88 -9.38 5.07
C ILE A 93 -3.68 -10.22 5.49
N LYS A 94 -3.36 -10.21 6.79
CA LYS A 94 -2.26 -10.99 7.36
C LYS A 94 -2.65 -11.48 8.76
N ASN A 95 -2.36 -12.74 9.05
CA ASN A 95 -2.66 -13.38 10.34
C ASN A 95 -4.13 -13.23 10.79
N GLY A 96 -5.07 -13.23 9.85
CA GLY A 96 -6.51 -13.07 10.14
C GLY A 96 -6.97 -11.63 10.37
N HIS A 97 -6.07 -10.64 10.33
CA HIS A 97 -6.38 -9.22 10.43
C HIS A 97 -6.28 -8.55 9.07
N ALA A 98 -7.20 -7.64 8.76
CA ALA A 98 -7.01 -6.72 7.64
C ALA A 98 -6.21 -5.51 8.11
N HIS A 99 -5.42 -4.95 7.21
CA HIS A 99 -4.58 -3.79 7.40
C HIS A 99 -4.88 -2.80 6.27
N PHE A 100 -5.06 -1.54 6.62
CA PHE A 100 -5.29 -0.43 5.70
C PHE A 100 -4.29 0.69 6.02
N THR A 101 -3.45 1.05 5.05
CA THR A 101 -2.42 2.07 5.23
C THR A 101 -2.72 3.32 4.43
N LEU A 102 -2.36 4.46 5.01
CA LEU A 102 -2.46 5.79 4.43
C LEU A 102 -1.11 6.48 4.52
N SER A 103 -0.60 6.92 3.38
CA SER A 103 0.65 7.67 3.30
C SER A 103 0.38 9.16 3.39
N ILE A 104 1.02 9.82 4.35
CA ILE A 104 1.02 11.27 4.54
C ILE A 104 2.36 11.79 4.01
N THR A 105 2.32 12.69 3.03
CA THR A 105 3.55 13.17 2.37
C THR A 105 3.87 14.63 2.61
N SER A 106 3.15 15.27 3.53
CA SER A 106 3.50 16.62 3.93
C SER A 106 4.84 16.62 4.68
N GLU A 107 5.67 17.61 4.41
CA GLU A 107 6.83 17.96 5.26
C GLU A 107 6.49 19.14 6.16
N ASP A 108 5.34 19.77 5.92
CA ASP A 108 4.84 20.95 6.64
C ASP A 108 4.16 20.56 7.96
N GLU A 109 4.21 21.47 8.94
CA GLU A 109 3.54 21.33 10.23
C GLU A 109 2.05 20.99 10.08
N GLN A 110 1.63 19.89 10.71
CA GLN A 110 0.25 19.43 10.70
C GLN A 110 -0.55 20.14 11.80
N ARG A 111 -1.79 20.55 11.50
CA ARG A 111 -2.69 21.07 12.53
C ARG A 111 -3.05 19.95 13.50
N ALA A 112 -2.92 20.21 14.81
CA ALA A 112 -3.13 19.21 15.86
C ALA A 112 -4.50 18.51 15.79
N LEU A 113 -5.54 19.20 15.32
CA LEU A 113 -6.89 18.65 15.23
C LEU A 113 -7.21 17.95 13.89
N ASP A 114 -6.38 18.10 12.86
CA ASP A 114 -6.68 17.54 11.53
C ASP A 114 -6.71 16.01 11.57
N MET A 115 -5.65 15.36 12.07
CA MET A 115 -5.59 13.90 12.14
C MET A 115 -6.65 13.29 13.08
N PRO A 116 -6.83 13.76 14.33
CA PRO A 116 -7.90 13.27 15.19
C PRO A 116 -9.29 13.42 14.56
N THR A 117 -9.57 14.56 13.92
CA THR A 117 -10.86 14.79 13.23
C THR A 117 -11.04 13.84 12.06
N PHE A 118 -9.99 13.61 11.29
CA PHE A 118 -10.02 12.69 10.15
C PHE A 118 -10.28 11.25 10.60
N ILE A 119 -9.54 10.77 11.60
CA ILE A 119 -9.69 9.42 12.17
C ILE A 119 -11.11 9.21 12.71
N ALA A 120 -11.55 10.10 13.60
CA ALA A 120 -12.88 10.01 14.21
C ALA A 120 -13.99 10.10 13.14
N GLY A 121 -13.85 11.01 12.17
CA GLY A 121 -14.82 11.19 11.11
C GLY A 121 -14.96 9.97 10.20
N VAL A 122 -13.85 9.32 9.85
CA VAL A 122 -13.86 8.09 9.05
C VAL A 122 -14.53 6.95 9.82
N ILE A 123 -14.18 6.75 11.10
CA ILE A 123 -14.74 5.69 11.95
C ILE A 123 -16.25 5.92 12.19
N HIS A 124 -16.67 7.14 12.48
CA HIS A 124 -18.09 7.45 12.67
C HIS A 124 -18.91 7.23 11.41
N ARG A 125 -18.42 7.67 10.25
CA ARG A 125 -19.12 7.43 8.98
C ARG A 125 -19.20 5.94 8.67
N ALA A 126 -18.13 5.21 8.98
CA ALA A 126 -18.09 3.76 8.86
C ALA A 126 -19.16 3.09 9.74
N GLN A 127 -19.23 3.47 11.02
CA GLN A 127 -20.24 2.98 11.95
C GLN A 127 -21.68 3.31 11.48
N THR A 128 -21.90 4.49 10.89
CA THR A 128 -23.22 4.87 10.37
C THR A 128 -23.62 4.01 9.17
N ILE A 129 -22.70 3.74 8.23
CA ILE A 129 -22.95 2.79 7.14
C ILE A 129 -23.28 1.40 7.68
N ALA A 130 -22.55 0.92 8.70
CA ALA A 130 -22.81 -0.38 9.30
C ALA A 130 -24.20 -0.47 9.95
N LYS A 131 -24.62 0.60 10.66
CA LYS A 131 -25.97 0.69 11.24
C LYS A 131 -27.06 0.63 10.16
N GLU A 132 -26.88 1.38 9.07
CA GLU A 132 -27.82 1.40 7.95
C GLU A 132 -27.93 0.06 7.22
N LEU A 133 -26.83 -0.70 7.15
CA LEU A 133 -26.81 -2.04 6.57
C LEU A 133 -27.21 -3.15 7.56
N ASN A 134 -27.48 -2.80 8.82
CA ASN A 134 -27.77 -3.74 9.91
C ASN A 134 -26.69 -4.83 10.07
N VAL A 135 -25.42 -4.42 10.03
CA VAL A 135 -24.24 -5.30 10.15
C VAL A 135 -23.44 -4.97 11.40
N GLU A 136 -22.80 -5.99 11.99
CA GLU A 136 -21.99 -5.82 13.19
C GLU A 136 -20.74 -4.97 12.88
N PHE A 137 -20.57 -3.89 13.63
CA PHE A 137 -19.38 -3.05 13.60
C PHE A 137 -19.07 -2.57 15.00
N ASN A 138 -17.87 -2.92 15.49
CA ASN A 138 -17.37 -2.46 16.77
C ASN A 138 -16.06 -1.69 16.54
N GLU A 139 -16.05 -0.43 16.96
CA GLU A 139 -14.91 0.47 16.88
C GLU A 139 -13.69 -0.08 17.62
N ALA A 140 -13.91 -0.83 18.71
CA ALA A 140 -12.85 -1.46 19.49
C ALA A 140 -12.08 -2.55 18.73
N ASP A 141 -12.63 -3.04 17.61
CA ASP A 141 -11.94 -3.99 16.74
C ASP A 141 -10.90 -3.31 15.83
N ILE A 142 -10.90 -1.98 15.75
CA ILE A 142 -10.00 -1.19 14.90
C ILE A 142 -8.84 -0.68 15.76
N LYS A 143 -7.64 -1.14 15.44
CA LYS A 143 -6.39 -0.67 16.05
C LYS A 143 -5.69 0.28 15.10
N LEU A 144 -5.04 1.29 15.66
CA LEU A 144 -4.39 2.36 14.90
C LEU A 144 -2.91 2.44 15.28
N ARG A 145 -2.04 2.52 14.27
CA ARG A 145 -0.62 2.89 14.39
C ARG A 145 -0.39 4.14 13.56
N ILE A 146 0.25 5.14 14.16
CA ILE A 146 0.59 6.40 13.48
C ILE A 146 2.07 6.66 13.73
N ASN A 147 2.82 6.91 12.66
CA ASN A 147 4.13 7.54 12.78
C ASN A 147 3.89 9.06 12.91
N VAL A 148 4.25 9.62 14.06
CA VAL A 148 3.96 11.04 14.41
C VAL A 148 4.79 12.03 13.57
N GLN A 149 5.86 11.56 12.93
CA GLN A 149 6.68 12.36 12.03
C GLN A 149 6.04 12.46 10.65
N SER A 150 6.02 13.68 10.10
CA SER A 150 5.60 13.96 8.73
C SER A 150 6.87 14.22 7.91
N PRO A 151 7.13 13.49 6.81
CA PRO A 151 6.27 12.50 6.17
C PRO A 151 6.19 11.18 6.96
N GLY A 152 5.05 10.50 6.89
CA GLY A 152 4.78 9.30 7.70
C GLY A 152 3.67 8.41 7.17
N VAL A 153 3.59 7.18 7.68
CA VAL A 153 2.55 6.20 7.34
C VAL A 153 1.62 6.02 8.54
N LYS A 154 0.32 6.02 8.27
CA LYS A 154 -0.73 5.62 9.20
C LYS A 154 -1.23 4.22 8.80
N GLU A 155 -1.41 3.34 9.77
CA GLU A 155 -1.97 2.00 9.56
C GLU A 155 -3.15 1.75 10.52
N GLU A 156 -4.29 1.36 9.96
CA GLU A 156 -5.44 0.84 10.69
C GLU A 156 -5.54 -0.67 10.45
N TYR A 157 -5.65 -1.47 11.51
CA TYR A 157 -5.71 -2.93 11.39
C TYR A 157 -6.65 -3.55 12.42
N GLY A 158 -7.28 -4.67 12.08
CA GLY A 158 -8.40 -5.18 12.85
C GLY A 158 -9.18 -6.29 12.17
N LYS A 159 -10.42 -6.51 12.61
CA LYS A 159 -11.33 -7.46 11.95
C LYS A 159 -11.51 -7.06 10.47
N PRO A 160 -11.46 -8.01 9.51
CA PRO A 160 -11.51 -7.69 8.08
C PRO A 160 -12.69 -6.83 7.65
N PHE A 161 -13.88 -7.13 8.17
CA PHE A 161 -15.09 -6.39 7.84
C PHE A 161 -15.03 -4.92 8.29
N SER A 162 -14.62 -4.66 9.53
CA SER A 162 -14.51 -3.30 10.09
C SER A 162 -13.52 -2.45 9.30
N ILE A 163 -12.35 -3.01 8.97
CA ILE A 163 -11.31 -2.30 8.21
C ILE A 163 -11.71 -2.07 6.75
N ALA A 164 -12.41 -3.02 6.12
CA ALA A 164 -12.94 -2.83 4.77
C ALA A 164 -13.94 -1.66 4.70
N LEU A 165 -14.75 -1.50 5.74
CA LEU A 165 -15.75 -0.44 5.83
C LEU A 165 -15.09 0.94 6.02
N VAL A 166 -14.08 1.05 6.89
CA VAL A 166 -13.22 2.24 6.98
C VAL A 166 -12.58 2.58 5.63
N ALA A 167 -11.96 1.60 4.97
CA ALA A 167 -11.31 1.81 3.68
C ALA A 167 -12.29 2.33 2.62
N LEU A 168 -13.53 1.84 2.62
CA LEU A 168 -14.60 2.32 1.75
C LEU A 168 -14.92 3.80 1.97
N VAL A 169 -15.02 4.24 3.22
CA VAL A 169 -15.25 5.66 3.54
C VAL A 169 -14.11 6.53 3.04
N VAL A 170 -12.86 6.12 3.26
CA VAL A 170 -11.69 6.88 2.80
C VAL A 170 -11.62 6.94 1.29
N ILE A 171 -11.84 5.82 0.60
CA ILE A 171 -11.89 5.79 -0.87
C ILE A 171 -13.00 6.71 -1.41
N GLY A 172 -14.15 6.75 -0.75
CA GLY A 172 -15.24 7.67 -1.09
C GLY A 172 -14.83 9.15 -1.02
N LEU A 173 -14.00 9.51 -0.04
CA LEU A 173 -13.48 10.88 0.11
C LEU A 173 -12.56 11.31 -1.05
N PHE A 174 -11.85 10.37 -1.69
CA PHE A 174 -11.03 10.63 -2.88
C PHE A 174 -11.83 10.64 -4.21
N GLY A 175 -13.17 10.58 -4.16
CA GLY A 175 -14.02 10.82 -5.33
C GLY A 175 -13.98 9.74 -6.42
N GLY A 176 -14.26 8.48 -6.07
CA GLY A 176 -14.45 7.42 -7.08
C GLY A 176 -15.79 6.71 -7.01
N SER A 177 -16.22 6.15 -8.14
CA SER A 177 -17.22 5.09 -8.17
C SER A 177 -16.55 3.77 -7.79
N VAL A 178 -17.12 3.07 -6.81
CA VAL A 178 -16.59 1.75 -6.42
C VAL A 178 -17.16 0.71 -7.38
N SER A 179 -16.33 0.19 -8.28
CA SER A 179 -16.71 -0.88 -9.20
C SER A 179 -16.13 -2.21 -8.72
N PHE A 180 -17.00 -3.13 -8.28
CA PHE A 180 -16.59 -4.47 -7.89
C PHE A 180 -16.87 -5.43 -9.05
N LYS A 181 -15.83 -6.13 -9.52
CA LYS A 181 -16.01 -7.30 -10.40
C LYS A 181 -16.04 -8.56 -9.53
N TYR A 182 -17.24 -9.06 -9.27
CA TYR A 182 -17.44 -10.35 -8.59
C TYR A 182 -17.58 -11.47 -9.64
N LYS A 183 -16.72 -12.48 -9.56
CA LYS A 183 -16.96 -13.79 -10.18
C LYS A 183 -17.30 -14.76 -9.06
N ASN A 184 -18.55 -15.20 -9.00
CA ASN A 184 -18.97 -16.26 -8.10
C ASN A 184 -18.25 -17.56 -8.52
N LYS A 185 -17.47 -18.13 -7.61
CA LYS A 185 -16.93 -19.49 -7.68
C LYS A 185 -17.01 -20.08 -6.27
N SER A 186 -18.20 -20.44 -5.81
CA SER A 186 -18.33 -21.21 -4.57
C SER A 186 -19.47 -22.22 -4.68
N GLY A 187 -19.18 -23.50 -4.59
CA GLY A 187 -19.64 -24.20 -3.38
C GLY A 187 -18.46 -24.05 -2.42
N VAL A 188 -18.56 -23.50 -1.21
CA VAL A 188 -19.64 -23.48 -0.24
C VAL A 188 -19.57 -22.18 0.58
N ASP A 189 -20.70 -21.87 1.22
CA ASP A 189 -21.16 -20.62 1.81
C ASP A 189 -20.29 -20.00 2.91
N ALA A 190 -19.90 -18.76 2.67
CA ALA A 190 -19.82 -17.74 3.72
C ALA A 190 -20.94 -16.74 3.44
N GLN A 191 -22.06 -16.86 4.16
CA GLN A 191 -23.12 -15.86 4.18
C GLN A 191 -22.59 -14.57 4.82
N VAL A 192 -22.06 -13.69 3.97
CA VAL A 192 -22.39 -12.28 4.08
C VAL A 192 -23.49 -12.08 3.05
N ASP A 193 -24.73 -12.09 3.51
CA ASP A 193 -25.93 -11.88 2.70
C ASP A 193 -26.00 -10.41 2.22
N LEU A 194 -25.05 -10.02 1.36
CA LEU A 194 -25.23 -8.92 0.41
C LEU A 194 -26.07 -9.45 -0.76
N GLY A 195 -27.26 -9.97 -0.45
CA GLY A 195 -28.19 -10.54 -1.42
C GLY A 195 -28.53 -9.50 -2.49
N THR A 196 -28.40 -9.89 -3.76
CA THR A 196 -28.97 -9.39 -5.05
C THR A 196 -29.20 -7.88 -5.30
N LYS A 197 -29.42 -7.06 -4.28
CA LYS A 197 -29.34 -5.59 -4.22
C LYS A 197 -27.95 -5.06 -3.89
N GLY A 198 -26.96 -5.92 -3.62
CA GLY A 198 -25.68 -5.64 -2.97
C GLY A 198 -25.00 -4.29 -3.27
N LEU A 199 -24.61 -4.04 -4.53
CA LEU A 199 -23.87 -2.81 -4.88
C LEU A 199 -24.76 -1.56 -4.98
N PRO A 200 -25.91 -1.58 -5.67
CA PRO A 200 -26.81 -0.44 -5.71
C PRO A 200 -27.28 0.00 -4.31
N HIS A 201 -27.59 -0.97 -3.44
CA HIS A 201 -28.00 -0.69 -2.08
C HIS A 201 -26.86 -0.10 -1.25
N LEU A 202 -25.63 -0.60 -1.40
CA LEU A 202 -24.46 0.00 -0.76
C LEU A 202 -24.24 1.45 -1.21
N ILE A 203 -24.40 1.74 -2.51
CA ILE A 203 -24.28 3.10 -3.05
C ILE A 203 -25.38 4.01 -2.48
N GLU A 204 -26.62 3.52 -2.45
CA GLU A 204 -27.76 4.23 -1.84
C GLU A 204 -27.51 4.53 -0.36
N THR A 205 -27.02 3.54 0.40
CA THR A 205 -26.66 3.71 1.80
C THR A 205 -25.55 4.73 1.97
N VAL A 206 -24.49 4.69 1.17
CA VAL A 206 -23.41 5.68 1.22
C VAL A 206 -23.94 7.09 0.92
N ASN A 207 -24.81 7.24 -0.07
CA ASN A 207 -25.43 8.53 -0.40
C ASN A 207 -26.33 9.04 0.75
N LYS A 208 -27.12 8.16 1.36
CA LYS A 208 -27.94 8.47 2.54
C LYS A 208 -27.08 8.89 3.74
N VAL A 209 -25.98 8.17 3.98
CA VAL A 209 -25.01 8.52 5.01
C VAL A 209 -24.40 9.88 4.71
N ASN A 210 -23.97 10.16 3.49
CA ASN A 210 -23.45 11.49 3.13
C ASN A 210 -24.45 12.61 3.42
N ALA A 211 -25.75 12.38 3.18
CA ALA A 211 -26.79 13.35 3.53
C ALA A 211 -26.96 13.55 5.05
N THR A 212 -26.55 12.59 5.88
CA THR A 212 -26.57 12.69 7.36
C THR A 212 -25.43 13.57 7.89
N TYR A 213 -24.32 13.66 7.14
CA TYR A 213 -23.16 14.49 7.48
C TYR A 213 -23.22 15.80 6.69
N ASP A 214 -24.26 16.59 6.95
CA ASP A 214 -24.46 17.92 6.36
C ASP A 214 -23.30 18.89 6.66
N ASP A 215 -23.32 20.06 6.04
CA ASP A 215 -22.23 21.04 6.16
C ASP A 215 -21.97 21.52 7.60
N ASN A 216 -22.92 21.36 8.53
CA ASN A 216 -22.76 21.72 9.95
C ASN A 216 -22.17 20.57 10.78
N HIS A 217 -22.18 19.34 10.28
CA HIS A 217 -21.62 18.20 11.00
C HIS A 217 -20.10 18.33 11.17
N PRO A 218 -19.51 18.06 12.35
CA PRO A 218 -18.07 18.17 12.58
C PRO A 218 -17.18 17.24 11.73
N TYR A 219 -17.79 16.30 11.00
CA TYR A 219 -17.16 15.24 10.18
C TYR A 219 -17.75 15.22 8.76
N ASN A 220 -18.24 16.37 8.28
CA ASN A 220 -18.78 16.50 6.94
C ASN A 220 -17.72 16.23 5.86
N GLU A 221 -18.18 15.87 4.68
CA GLU A 221 -17.32 15.48 3.57
C GLU A 221 -16.32 16.57 3.19
N LYS A 222 -16.76 17.82 3.13
CA LYS A 222 -15.92 18.97 2.78
C LYS A 222 -14.74 19.10 3.74
N LYS A 223 -15.00 19.09 5.05
CA LYS A 223 -13.97 19.22 6.08
C LYS A 223 -12.97 18.06 6.05
N LEU A 224 -13.45 16.83 5.83
CA LEU A 224 -12.58 15.66 5.69
C LEU A 224 -11.72 15.72 4.42
N LYS A 225 -12.27 16.20 3.30
CA LYS A 225 -11.53 16.43 2.05
C LYS A 225 -10.48 17.53 2.19
N GLU A 226 -10.81 18.63 2.86
CA GLU A 226 -9.83 19.69 3.16
C GLU A 226 -8.67 19.16 4.02
N ILE A 227 -8.92 18.24 4.97
CA ILE A 227 -7.86 17.59 5.73
C ILE A 227 -7.00 16.71 4.83
N ILE A 228 -7.60 15.90 3.95
CA ILE A 228 -6.87 15.08 2.97
C ILE A 228 -5.91 15.95 2.14
N GLU A 229 -6.38 17.08 1.63
CA GLU A 229 -5.60 18.00 0.82
C GLU A 229 -4.48 18.67 1.64
N ARG A 230 -4.79 19.25 2.80
CA ARG A 230 -3.81 19.92 3.67
C ARG A 230 -2.73 18.97 4.16
N SER A 231 -3.12 17.77 4.59
CA SER A 231 -2.20 16.76 5.09
C SER A 231 -1.51 15.99 3.95
N LYS A 232 -1.82 16.29 2.68
CA LYS A 232 -1.27 15.59 1.51
C LYS A 232 -1.39 14.06 1.68
N ILE A 233 -2.57 13.61 2.09
CA ILE A 233 -2.86 12.17 2.21
C ILE A 233 -2.98 11.63 0.79
N LYS A 234 -2.15 10.64 0.46
CA LYS A 234 -2.20 10.00 -0.86
C LYS A 234 -3.46 9.15 -1.02
N ASP A 235 -3.98 9.10 -2.24
CA ASP A 235 -5.04 8.18 -2.60
C ASP A 235 -4.52 6.73 -2.50
N PRO A 236 -5.03 5.90 -1.57
CA PRO A 236 -4.54 4.54 -1.36
C PRO A 236 -4.78 3.61 -2.56
N ARG A 237 -5.63 4.01 -3.52
CA ARG A 237 -5.85 3.24 -4.76
C ARG A 237 -4.69 3.40 -5.74
N THR A 238 -4.07 4.59 -5.75
CA THR A 238 -2.97 4.92 -6.67
C THR A 238 -1.64 4.32 -6.23
N GLU A 239 -1.56 3.84 -4.99
CA GLU A 239 -0.38 3.17 -4.47
C GLU A 239 -0.26 1.71 -4.94
N ARG A 240 -1.25 1.19 -5.69
CA ARG A 240 -1.11 -0.07 -6.42
C ARG A 240 -0.24 0.10 -7.67
N LEU A 241 0.86 -0.65 -7.70
CA LEU A 241 1.61 -1.11 -8.88
C LEU A 241 1.96 0.01 -9.89
N GLN A 242 2.90 0.89 -9.53
CA GLN A 242 3.66 1.64 -10.53
C GLN A 242 4.75 0.73 -11.10
N VAL A 243 4.36 -0.20 -11.98
CA VAL A 243 5.29 -1.11 -12.69
C VAL A 243 6.14 -0.34 -13.70
N THR A 244 5.70 0.84 -14.15
CA THR A 244 6.14 1.37 -15.45
C THR A 244 7.22 2.45 -15.41
N SER A 245 7.68 2.92 -14.25
CA SER A 245 8.72 3.97 -14.20
C SER A 245 10.08 3.51 -13.65
N ILE A 246 10.16 2.28 -13.12
CA ILE A 246 11.35 1.78 -12.43
C ILE A 246 12.21 0.94 -13.36
N SER A 247 11.60 0.06 -14.18
CA SER A 247 12.33 -0.70 -15.19
C SER A 247 13.14 0.23 -16.10
N ASP A 248 12.53 1.31 -16.57
CA ASP A 248 13.18 2.27 -17.46
C ASP A 248 14.29 3.08 -16.77
N GLN A 249 14.27 3.23 -15.44
CA GLN A 249 15.29 3.96 -14.68
C GLN A 249 16.47 3.07 -14.25
N PHE A 250 16.24 1.77 -14.06
CA PHE A 250 17.31 0.80 -13.78
C PHE A 250 17.93 0.26 -15.09
N GLU A 251 17.14 -0.02 -16.13
CA GLU A 251 17.65 -0.51 -17.43
C GLU A 251 18.40 0.56 -18.25
N LYS A 252 18.05 1.85 -18.11
CA LYS A 252 18.78 2.93 -18.81
C LYS A 252 20.15 3.21 -18.21
N GLU A 253 20.35 2.96 -16.92
CA GLU A 253 21.64 3.17 -16.26
C GLU A 253 22.56 1.95 -16.38
N ASP A 254 22.05 0.71 -16.36
CA ASP A 254 22.86 -0.46 -16.72
C ASP A 254 23.51 -0.27 -18.11
N ARG A 255 22.77 0.32 -19.07
CA ARG A 255 23.33 0.70 -20.40
C ARG A 255 24.20 1.96 -20.40
N ALA A 256 24.12 2.82 -19.39
CA ALA A 256 24.89 4.07 -19.33
C ALA A 256 26.21 3.89 -18.57
N GLU A 257 26.26 3.01 -17.57
CA GLU A 257 27.49 2.62 -16.87
C GLU A 257 28.41 1.78 -17.78
N GLU A 258 27.86 0.99 -18.71
CA GLU A 258 28.62 0.32 -19.79
C GLU A 258 29.30 1.33 -20.75
N ASN A 259 28.75 2.54 -20.94
CA ASN A 259 29.27 3.55 -21.87
C ASN A 259 30.24 4.57 -21.23
N HIS A 260 30.53 4.47 -19.93
CA HIS A 260 31.42 5.39 -19.20
C HIS A 260 32.67 4.73 -18.63
N GLN A 261 32.93 3.46 -18.99
CA GLN A 261 34.19 2.76 -18.70
C GLN A 261 35.09 2.53 -19.94
N GLU A 262 34.76 3.12 -21.09
CA GLU A 262 35.70 3.29 -22.22
C GLU A 262 36.61 4.52 -22.07
#